data_AF-A0A7V9U471-F1
#
_entry.id   AF-A0A7V9U471-F1
#
_cell.length_a   1.000
_cell.length_b   1.000
_cell.length_c   1.000
_cell.angle_alpha   90.00
_cell.angle_beta   90.00
_cell.angle_gamma   90.00
#
_symmetry.space_group_name_H-M   'P 1'
#
loop_
_entity.id
_entity.type
_entity.pdbx_description
1 polymer ?
#
loop_
_entity_poly.entity_id
_entity_poly.type
_entity_poly.pdbx_seq_one_letter_code
_entity_poly.pdbx_strand_id
1 'polypeptide(L)'
;MKVVKHPPRPKAWLSPTYVKADVMAIKALAAGNANEGQQKRALAFIINGAASTYELSYRAESDRETVFAEGRRFVGLQLIQFMNMSARMLDKLESEDGR
;
A
#
# COMPACT_ATOMS: atom_id res chain seq x y z
N MET A 1 -29.04 15.71 20.47
CA MET A 1 -28.16 14.76 19.73
C MET A 1 -26.83 15.47 19.46
N LYS A 2 -25.70 15.04 20.03
CA LYS A 2 -24.39 15.66 19.74
C LYS A 2 -23.87 15.10 18.42
N VAL A 3 -23.67 15.95 17.42
CA VAL A 3 -23.03 15.55 16.16
C VAL A 3 -21.56 15.29 16.43
N VAL A 4 -21.12 14.04 16.31
CA VAL A 4 -19.69 13.69 16.38
C VAL A 4 -19.04 14.11 15.06
N LYS A 5 -18.35 15.26 15.08
CA LYS A 5 -17.54 15.71 13.94
C LYS A 5 -16.32 14.80 13.86
N HIS A 6 -16.27 13.97 12.81
CA HIS A 6 -15.07 13.22 12.49
C HIS A 6 -14.03 14.18 11.89
N PRO A 7 -12.73 14.03 12.23
CA PRO A 7 -11.69 14.84 11.61
C PRO A 7 -11.72 14.65 10.09
N PRO A 8 -11.44 15.70 9.30
CA PRO A 8 -11.44 15.60 7.86
C PRO A 8 -10.39 14.59 7.42
N ARG A 9 -10.79 13.67 6.53
CA ARG A 9 -9.87 12.66 6.00
C ARG A 9 -8.79 13.35 5.16
N PRO A 10 -7.50 12.97 5.30
CA PRO A 10 -6.44 13.54 4.48
C PRO A 10 -6.71 13.33 2.99
N LYS A 11 -6.39 14.33 2.17
CA LYS A 11 -6.52 14.25 0.72
C LYS A 11 -5.69 13.10 0.18
N ALA A 12 -6.24 12.32 -0.75
CA ALA A 12 -5.58 11.12 -1.24
C ALA A 12 -4.16 11.39 -1.78
N TRP A 13 -3.91 12.50 -2.45
CA TRP A 13 -2.61 12.81 -3.06
C TRP A 13 -1.54 13.32 -2.07
N LEU A 14 -1.87 13.53 -0.80
CA LEU A 14 -0.88 13.89 0.22
C LEU A 14 -0.06 12.65 0.63
N SER A 15 1.14 12.91 1.14
CA SER A 15 1.96 11.85 1.74
C SER A 15 1.22 11.17 2.90
N PRO A 16 1.35 9.84 3.05
CA PRO A 16 0.76 9.14 4.19
C PRO A 16 1.40 9.61 5.50
N THR A 17 0.68 9.48 6.61
CA THR A 17 1.27 9.66 7.94
C THR A 17 2.37 8.62 8.16
N TYR A 18 3.54 9.05 8.63
CA TYR A 18 4.70 8.20 8.89
C TYR A 18 5.36 8.54 10.21
N VAL A 19 6.08 7.57 10.77
CA VAL A 19 7.06 7.80 11.86
C VAL A 19 8.48 7.60 11.35
N LYS A 20 9.47 8.08 12.13
CA LYS A 20 10.90 7.94 11.80
C LYS A 20 11.29 6.49 11.45
N ALA A 21 10.72 5.52 12.16
CA ALA A 21 11.00 4.10 11.93
C ALA A 21 10.55 3.62 10.54
N ASP A 22 9.45 4.14 9.98
CA ASP A 22 8.97 3.77 8.65
C ASP A 22 9.92 4.28 7.58
N VAL A 23 10.31 5.56 7.69
CA VAL A 23 11.27 6.19 6.78
C VAL A 23 12.62 5.48 6.83
N MET A 24 13.12 5.15 8.02
CA MET A 24 14.38 4.41 8.16
C MET A 24 14.29 2.99 7.58
N ALA A 25 13.14 2.32 7.73
CA ALA A 25 12.92 1.01 7.13
C ALA A 25 12.89 1.08 5.59
N ILE A 26 12.23 2.08 5.00
CA ILE A 26 12.23 2.31 3.55
C ILE A 26 13.64 2.63 3.05
N LYS A 27 14.41 3.46 3.76
CA LYS A 27 15.80 3.78 3.39
C LYS A 27 16.69 2.54 3.42
N ALA A 28 16.57 1.71 4.46
CA ALA A 28 17.33 0.46 4.57
C ALA A 28 16.92 -0.56 3.50
N LEU A 29 15.63 -0.64 3.17
CA LEU A 29 15.13 -1.50 2.09
C LEU A 29 15.71 -1.06 0.74
N ALA A 30 15.67 0.25 0.45
CA ALA A 30 16.24 0.82 -0.77
C ALA A 30 17.77 0.62 -0.86
N ALA A 31 18.48 0.65 0.27
CA ALA A 31 19.92 0.38 0.33
C ALA A 31 20.28 -1.11 0.25
N GLY A 32 19.30 -2.02 0.26
CA GLY A 32 19.52 -3.46 0.24
C GLY A 32 20.08 -4.05 1.55
N ASN A 33 19.98 -3.31 2.67
CA ASN A 33 20.54 -3.71 3.96
C ASN A 33 19.51 -3.73 5.11
N ALA A 34 18.22 -3.67 4.79
CA ALA A 34 17.15 -3.80 5.77
C ALA A 34 17.23 -5.16 6.48
N ASN A 35 17.25 -5.12 7.81
CA ASN A 35 17.05 -6.33 8.63
C ASN A 35 15.60 -6.83 8.54
N GLU A 36 15.33 -8.02 9.09
CA GLU A 36 14.01 -8.66 9.03
C GLU A 36 12.86 -7.73 9.51
N GLY A 37 13.06 -7.04 10.63
CA GLY A 37 12.06 -6.11 11.17
C GLY A 37 11.81 -4.90 10.25
N GLN A 38 12.87 -4.38 9.63
CA GLN A 38 12.78 -3.27 8.67
C GLN A 38 12.11 -3.72 7.37
N GLN A 39 12.39 -4.92 6.86
CA GLN A 39 11.73 -5.47 5.67
C GLN A 39 10.21 -5.56 5.88
N LYS A 40 9.79 -6.18 6.99
CA LYS A 40 8.36 -6.30 7.36
C LYS A 40 7.71 -4.93 7.54
N ARG A 41 8.37 -4.00 8.24
CA ARG A 41 7.86 -2.64 8.45
C ARG A 41 7.73 -1.87 7.13
N ALA A 42 8.73 -1.93 6.27
CA ALA A 42 8.71 -1.26 4.97
C ALA A 42 7.55 -1.78 4.10
N LEU A 43 7.39 -3.10 4.02
CA LEU A 43 6.30 -3.73 3.29
C LEU A 43 4.93 -3.35 3.85
N ALA A 44 4.77 -3.38 5.18
CA ALA A 44 3.56 -2.94 5.85
C ALA A 44 3.26 -1.45 5.59
N PHE A 45 4.28 -0.59 5.56
CA PHE A 45 4.11 0.84 5.28
C PHE A 45 3.71 1.09 3.81
N ILE A 46 4.29 0.36 2.85
CA ILE A 46 3.92 0.46 1.44
C ILE A 46 2.45 0.09 1.24
N ILE A 47 2.00 -1.03 1.82
CA ILE A 47 0.62 -1.54 1.66
C ILE A 47 -0.38 -0.66 2.40
N ASN A 48 -0.17 -0.43 3.70
CA ASN A 48 -1.17 0.22 4.55
C ASN A 48 -1.10 1.75 4.48
N GLY A 49 0.09 2.31 4.36
CA GLY A 49 0.30 3.76 4.29
C GLY A 49 0.19 4.26 2.86
N ALA A 50 1.24 4.00 2.06
CA ALA A 50 1.39 4.60 0.73
C ALA A 50 0.28 4.16 -0.24
N ALA A 51 -0.01 2.85 -0.32
CA ALA A 51 -1.06 2.32 -1.19
C ALA A 51 -2.46 2.44 -0.57
N SER A 52 -2.56 2.57 0.76
CA SER A 52 -3.84 2.61 1.48
C SER A 52 -4.76 1.43 1.09
N THR A 53 -4.20 0.23 0.96
CA THR A 53 -4.86 -0.94 0.33
C THR A 53 -6.19 -1.34 0.98
N TYR A 54 -6.29 -1.20 2.30
CA TYR A 54 -7.46 -1.61 3.07
C TYR A 54 -8.43 -0.46 3.37
N GLU A 55 -8.11 0.73 2.90
CA GLU A 55 -8.90 1.94 3.13
C GLU A 55 -10.01 2.08 2.08
N LEU A 56 -11.16 2.66 2.47
CA LEU A 56 -12.21 3.04 1.51
C LEU A 56 -11.67 4.12 0.57
N SER A 57 -11.72 3.89 -0.73
CA SER A 57 -11.19 4.82 -1.75
C SER A 57 -12.12 5.99 -2.04
N TYR A 58 -13.44 5.81 -1.90
CA TYR A 58 -14.46 6.81 -2.21
C TYR A 58 -14.26 8.13 -1.46
N ARG A 59 -14.28 9.24 -2.22
CA ARG A 59 -14.15 10.62 -1.74
C ARG A 59 -15.32 11.45 -2.26
N ALA A 60 -16.32 11.66 -1.40
CA ALA A 60 -17.57 12.34 -1.76
C ALA A 60 -17.40 13.76 -2.33
N GLU A 61 -16.32 14.45 -1.94
CA GLU A 61 -16.05 15.81 -2.40
C GLU A 61 -15.34 15.88 -3.76
N SER A 62 -14.80 14.77 -4.28
CA SER A 62 -14.00 14.78 -5.50
C SER A 62 -13.83 13.41 -6.14
N ASP A 63 -14.39 13.24 -7.33
CA ASP A 63 -14.16 12.04 -8.17
C ASP A 63 -12.69 11.87 -8.53
N ARG A 64 -11.96 12.96 -8.79
CA ARG A 64 -10.51 12.91 -9.09
C ARG A 64 -9.71 12.39 -7.90
N GLU A 65 -10.09 12.76 -6.68
CA GLU A 65 -9.47 12.24 -5.47
C GLU A 65 -9.76 10.75 -5.29
N THR A 66 -10.96 10.29 -5.63
CA THR A 66 -11.33 8.87 -5.65
C THR A 66 -10.49 8.10 -6.67
N VAL A 67 -10.38 8.60 -7.91
CA VAL A 67 -9.55 7.98 -8.96
C VAL A 67 -8.09 7.86 -8.52
N PHE A 68 -7.54 8.91 -7.91
CA PHE A 68 -6.17 8.87 -7.40
C PHE A 68 -6.02 7.84 -6.26
N ALA A 69 -7.00 7.75 -5.34
CA ALA A 69 -7.00 6.77 -4.27
C ALA A 69 -7.06 5.32 -4.81
N GLU A 70 -7.90 5.06 -5.81
CA GLU A 70 -7.98 3.76 -6.49
C GLU A 70 -6.67 3.37 -7.18
N GLY A 71 -6.02 4.32 -7.87
CA GLY A 71 -4.72 4.06 -8.49
C GLY A 71 -3.65 3.60 -7.49
N ARG A 72 -3.61 4.20 -6.29
CA ARG A 72 -2.71 3.74 -5.22
C ARG A 72 -3.12 2.38 -4.65
N ARG A 73 -4.43 2.20 -4.40
CA ARG A 73 -4.98 0.94 -3.89
C ARG A 73 -4.65 -0.23 -4.81
N PHE A 74 -4.74 -0.02 -6.13
CA PHE A 74 -4.37 -1.01 -7.14
C PHE A 74 -2.95 -1.56 -6.93
N VAL A 75 -1.95 -0.68 -6.76
CA VAL A 75 -0.55 -1.09 -6.52
C VAL A 75 -0.44 -1.98 -5.29
N GLY A 76 -1.10 -1.63 -4.19
CA GLY A 76 -1.07 -2.44 -2.98
C GLY A 76 -1.82 -3.77 -3.11
N LEU A 77 -2.91 -3.82 -3.88
CA LEU A 77 -3.59 -5.09 -4.20
C LEU A 77 -2.68 -6.03 -4.99
N GLN A 78 -1.86 -5.52 -5.92
CA GLN A 78 -0.86 -6.34 -6.63
C GLN A 78 0.18 -6.93 -5.67
N LEU A 79 0.69 -6.13 -4.72
CA LEU A 79 1.63 -6.63 -3.70
C LEU A 79 0.99 -7.72 -2.82
N ILE A 80 -0.25 -7.53 -2.38
CA ILE A 80 -1.00 -8.54 -1.63
C ILE A 80 -1.15 -9.82 -2.45
N GLN A 81 -1.50 -9.71 -3.73
CA GLN A 81 -1.62 -10.86 -4.61
C GLN A 81 -0.29 -11.61 -4.71
N PHE A 82 0.83 -10.93 -4.93
CA PHE A 82 2.14 -11.58 -5.04
C PHE A 82 2.58 -12.28 -3.76
N MET A 83 2.36 -11.66 -2.59
CA MET A 83 2.71 -12.28 -1.30
C MET A 83 1.89 -13.54 -0.98
N ASN A 84 0.69 -13.65 -1.53
CA ASN A 84 -0.22 -14.77 -1.27
C ASN A 84 -0.29 -15.77 -2.44
N MET A 85 0.52 -15.57 -3.49
CA MET A 85 0.55 -16.47 -4.63
C MET A 85 1.19 -17.80 -4.25
N SER A 86 0.56 -18.91 -4.65
CA SER A 86 1.12 -20.24 -4.40
C SER A 86 2.20 -20.58 -5.43
N ALA A 87 3.15 -21.44 -5.06
CA ALA A 87 4.17 -21.94 -5.98
C ALA A 87 3.55 -22.54 -7.25
N ARG A 88 2.48 -23.33 -7.12
CA ARG A 88 1.74 -23.88 -8.26
C ARG A 88 1.21 -22.82 -9.23
N MET A 89 0.77 -21.67 -8.72
CA MET A 89 0.31 -20.57 -9.57
C MET A 89 1.47 -19.93 -10.33
N LEU A 90 2.65 -19.83 -9.72
CA LEU A 90 3.86 -19.34 -10.37
C LEU A 90 4.30 -20.31 -11.48
N ASP A 91 4.38 -21.61 -11.19
CA ASP A 91 4.77 -22.63 -12.18
C ASP A 91 3.85 -22.61 -13.42
N LYS A 92 2.54 -22.46 -13.17
CA LYS A 92 1.55 -22.37 -14.25
C LYS A 92 1.79 -21.13 -15.12
N LEU A 93 2.00 -19.97 -14.50
CA LEU A 93 2.26 -18.72 -15.22
C LEU A 93 3.54 -18.79 -16.06
N GLU A 94 4.61 -19.39 -15.55
CA GLU A 94 5.86 -19.61 -16.32
C GLU A 94 5.61 -20.47 -17.56
N SER A 95 4.84 -21.55 -17.43
CA SER A 95 4.51 -22.44 -18.55
C SER A 95 3.62 -21.80 -19.63
N GLU A 96 2.75 -20.86 -19.23
CA GLU A 96 1.84 -20.14 -20.14
C GLU A 96 2.53 -18.94 -20.83
N ASP A 97 3.46 -18.25 -20.15
CA ASP A 97 4.20 -17.10 -20.69
C ASP A 97 5.42 -17.51 -21.55
N GLY A 98 5.82 -18.78 -21.53
CA GLY A 98 6.95 -19.31 -22.32
C GLY A 98 8.31 -18.68 -21.97
N ARG A 99 8.47 -18.21 -20.73
CA ARG A 99 9.73 -17.64 -20.21
C ARG A 99 10.59 -18.69 -19.53
#